data_AF-A0A929F6M2-F1
#
_entry.id   AF-A0A929F6M2-F1
#
_cell.length_a   1.000
_cell.length_b   1.000
_cell.length_c   1.000
_cell.angle_alpha   90.00
_cell.angle_beta   90.00
_cell.angle_gamma   90.00
#
_symmetry.space_group_name_H-M   'P 1'
#
loop_
_entity.id
_entity.type
_entity.pdbx_description
1 polymer ?
#
loop_
_entity_poly.entity_id
_entity_poly.type
_entity_poly.pdbx_seq_one_letter_code
_entity_poly.pdbx_strand_id
1 'polypeptide(L)'
;MEVLEGFLDNVRAQIETIHQAISNGDAEVVWKEAHSIKGGAANLTANELSSVAIELENIGKSGVPEGGIEALERLKKEFYRLENFARGIDG
;
A
#
# COMPACT_ATOMS: atom_id res chain seq x y z
N MET A 1 -0.70 -8.91 18.95
CA MET A 1 -0.12 -7.91 18.03
C MET A 1 0.50 -8.51 16.76
N GLU A 2 0.67 -9.83 16.71
CA GLU A 2 1.27 -10.54 15.57
C GLU A 2 0.60 -10.25 14.19
N VAL A 3 -0.73 -10.06 14.16
CA VAL A 3 -1.46 -9.74 12.92
C VAL A 3 -1.13 -8.35 12.38
N LEU A 4 -0.92 -7.36 13.26
CA LEU A 4 -0.60 -5.99 12.85
C LEU A 4 0.85 -5.91 12.38
N GLU A 5 1.78 -6.51 13.13
CA GLU A 5 3.21 -6.56 12.76
C GLU A 5 3.41 -7.25 11.40
N GLY A 6 2.81 -8.44 11.22
CA GLY A 6 2.88 -9.16 9.94
C GLY A 6 2.26 -8.39 8.78
N PHE A 7 1.18 -7.66 9.01
CA PHE A 7 0.62 -6.75 8.00
C PHE A 7 1.59 -5.62 7.65
N LEU A 8 2.20 -4.97 8.65
CA LEU A 8 3.12 -3.86 8.42
C LEU A 8 4.37 -4.30 7.63
N ASP A 9 4.93 -5.46 7.97
CA ASP A 9 6.07 -6.03 7.26
C ASP A 9 5.72 -6.37 5.81
N ASN A 10 4.53 -6.93 5.57
CA ASN A 10 4.07 -7.22 4.22
C ASN A 10 3.89 -5.92 3.41
N VAL A 11 3.19 -4.92 3.94
CA VAL A 11 2.98 -3.64 3.23
C VAL A 11 4.29 -2.96 2.90
N ARG A 12 5.31 -3.04 3.78
CA ARG A 12 6.66 -2.51 3.50
C ARG A 12 7.27 -3.16 2.26
N ALA A 13 7.20 -4.49 2.14
CA ALA A 13 7.70 -5.20 0.96
C ALA A 13 6.88 -4.84 -0.30
N GLN A 14 5.55 -4.74 -0.16
CA GLN A 14 4.65 -4.42 -1.27
C GLN A 14 4.86 -3.00 -1.80
N ILE A 15 5.20 -2.03 -0.95
CA ILE A 15 5.55 -0.66 -1.37
C ILE A 15 6.75 -0.66 -2.32
N GLU A 16 7.80 -1.42 -2.01
CA GLU A 16 8.99 -1.53 -2.86
C GLU A 16 8.66 -2.25 -4.18
N THR A 17 7.86 -3.32 -4.12
CA THR A 17 7.38 -4.03 -5.31
C THR A 17 6.58 -3.11 -6.23
N ILE A 18 5.63 -2.32 -5.68
CA ILE A 18 4.83 -1.36 -6.45
C ILE A 18 5.72 -0.28 -7.07
N HIS A 19 6.71 0.24 -6.32
CA HIS A 19 7.65 1.22 -6.86
C HIS A 19 8.40 0.70 -8.09
N GLN A 20 8.91 -0.52 -8.02
CA GLN A 20 9.60 -1.14 -9.14
C GLN A 20 8.66 -1.46 -10.30
N ALA A 21 7.44 -1.91 -10.01
CA ALA A 21 6.42 -2.20 -11.02
C ALA A 21 6.01 -0.94 -11.80
N ILE A 22 5.79 0.19 -11.12
CA ILE A 22 5.53 1.48 -11.77
C ILE A 22 6.70 1.87 -12.69
N SER A 23 7.94 1.72 -12.22
CA SER A 23 9.13 2.05 -13.02
C SER A 23 9.30 1.16 -14.26
N ASN A 24 8.80 -0.07 -14.20
CA ASN A 24 8.89 -1.05 -15.28
C ASN A 24 7.65 -1.05 -16.19
N GLY A 25 6.62 -0.24 -15.91
CA GLY A 25 5.35 -0.27 -16.64
C GLY A 25 4.49 -1.52 -16.35
N ASP A 26 4.76 -2.24 -15.26
CA ASP A 26 4.05 -3.48 -14.90
C ASP A 26 2.75 -3.18 -14.15
N ALA A 27 1.69 -2.89 -14.92
CA ALA A 27 0.38 -2.53 -14.39
C ALA A 27 -0.28 -3.66 -13.58
N GLU A 28 -0.01 -4.92 -13.95
CA GLU A 28 -0.62 -6.08 -13.30
C GLU A 28 -0.07 -6.26 -11.89
N VAL A 29 1.24 -6.08 -11.70
CA VAL A 29 1.86 -6.12 -10.38
C VAL A 29 1.35 -4.97 -9.51
N VAL A 30 1.28 -3.73 -10.04
CA VAL A 30 0.72 -2.59 -9.30
C VAL A 30 -0.70 -2.90 -8.83
N TRP A 31 -1.53 -3.45 -9.71
CA TRP A 31 -2.91 -3.81 -9.39
C TRP A 31 -3.00 -4.84 -8.25
N LYS A 32 -2.28 -5.96 -8.36
CA LYS A 32 -2.37 -7.07 -7.41
C LYS A 32 -1.87 -6.68 -6.02
N GLU A 33 -0.73 -6.00 -5.96
CA GLU A 33 -0.17 -5.57 -4.68
C GLU A 33 -1.07 -4.53 -4.00
N ALA A 34 -1.55 -3.52 -4.75
CA ALA A 34 -2.47 -2.53 -4.21
C ALA A 34 -3.80 -3.15 -3.74
N HIS A 35 -4.33 -4.16 -4.45
CA HIS A 35 -5.51 -4.90 -4.03
C HIS A 35 -5.29 -5.63 -2.69
N SER A 36 -4.12 -6.25 -2.52
CA SER A 36 -3.73 -6.91 -1.26
C SER A 36 -3.66 -5.90 -0.11
N ILE A 37 -2.99 -4.76 -0.30
CA ILE A 37 -2.86 -3.70 0.71
C ILE A 37 -4.24 -3.20 1.13
N LYS A 38 -5.12 -2.91 0.16
CA LYS A 38 -6.50 -2.48 0.41
C LYS A 38 -7.23 -3.46 1.32
N GLY A 39 -7.21 -4.75 1.00
CA GLY A 39 -7.90 -5.79 1.76
C GLY A 39 -7.41 -5.87 3.21
N GLY A 40 -6.09 -5.89 3.40
CA GLY A 40 -5.49 -5.92 4.74
C GLY A 40 -5.76 -4.64 5.53
N ALA A 41 -5.63 -3.46 4.90
CA ALA A 41 -5.90 -2.17 5.54
C ALA A 41 -7.37 -2.04 5.98
N ALA A 42 -8.31 -2.45 5.13
CA ALA A 42 -9.74 -2.44 5.46
C ALA A 42 -10.07 -3.37 6.64
N ASN A 43 -9.48 -4.57 6.67
CA ASN A 43 -9.65 -5.52 7.77
C ASN A 43 -9.14 -4.96 9.10
N LEU A 44 -8.12 -4.09 9.07
CA LEU A 44 -7.56 -3.42 10.24
C LEU A 44 -8.18 -2.04 10.51
N THR A 45 -9.24 -1.66 9.79
CA THR A 45 -9.89 -0.33 9.87
C THR A 45 -8.97 0.85 9.56
N ALA A 46 -7.84 0.59 8.88
CA ALA A 46 -6.89 1.60 8.40
C ALA A 46 -7.42 2.27 7.12
N ASN A 47 -8.53 3.01 7.25
CA ASN A 47 -9.33 3.51 6.13
C ASN A 47 -8.55 4.42 5.17
N GLU A 48 -7.68 5.30 5.67
CA GLU A 48 -6.87 6.19 4.82
C GLU A 48 -5.89 5.39 3.96
N LEU A 49 -5.20 4.41 4.55
CA LEU A 49 -4.31 3.52 3.80
C LEU A 49 -5.08 2.70 2.76
N SER A 50 -6.25 2.18 3.13
CA SER A 50 -7.14 1.45 2.22
C SER A 50 -7.61 2.33 1.06
N SER A 51 -7.91 3.61 1.32
CA SER A 51 -8.38 4.56 0.31
C SER A 51 -7.32 4.82 -0.75
N VAL A 52 -6.07 5.10 -0.33
CA VAL A 52 -4.97 5.30 -1.28
C VAL A 52 -4.60 4.01 -2.02
N ALA A 53 -4.72 2.85 -1.36
CA ALA A 53 -4.53 1.55 -2.02
C ALA A 53 -5.56 1.31 -3.14
N ILE A 54 -6.82 1.75 -2.99
CA ILE A 54 -7.83 1.69 -4.06
C ILE A 54 -7.41 2.54 -5.26
N GLU A 55 -6.81 3.70 -5.02
CA GLU A 55 -6.33 4.56 -6.10
C GLU A 55 -5.23 3.88 -6.92
N LEU A 56 -4.23 3.29 -6.26
CA LEU A 56 -3.19 2.50 -6.93
C LEU A 56 -3.76 1.25 -7.63
N GLU A 57 -4.75 0.59 -7.02
CA GLU A 57 -5.45 -0.54 -7.64
C GLU A 57 -6.09 -0.13 -8.97
N ASN A 58 -6.74 1.04 -9.01
CA ASN A 58 -7.37 1.57 -10.22
C ASN A 58 -6.34 2.01 -11.26
N ILE A 59 -5.21 2.60 -10.83
CA ILE A 59 -4.09 2.93 -11.71
C ILE A 59 -3.54 1.67 -12.39
N GLY A 60 -3.28 0.60 -11.62
CA GLY A 60 -2.85 -0.69 -12.19
C GLY A 60 -3.88 -1.28 -13.15
N LYS A 61 -5.18 -1.23 -12.82
CA LYS A 61 -6.26 -1.69 -13.71
C LYS A 61 -6.36 -0.91 -15.03
N SER A 62 -5.92 0.35 -15.06
CA SER A 62 -5.94 1.16 -16.28
C SER A 62 -4.96 0.66 -17.35
N GLY A 63 -3.97 -0.16 -16.97
CA GLY A 63 -2.93 -0.65 -17.86
C GLY A 63 -1.78 0.34 -18.09
N VAL A 64 -1.87 1.56 -17.55
CA VAL A 64 -0.86 2.63 -17.69
C VAL A 64 -0.46 3.07 -16.27
N PRO A 65 0.45 2.33 -15.61
CA PRO A 65 0.85 2.64 -14.24
C PRO A 65 1.79 3.85 -14.16
N GLU A 66 2.27 4.35 -15.30
CA GLU A 66 3.09 5.55 -15.40
C GLU A 66 2.34 6.75 -14.82
N GLY A 67 2.91 7.37 -13.78
CA GLY A 67 2.26 8.44 -13.01
C GLY A 67 1.71 7.98 -11.66
N GLY A 68 1.71 6.67 -11.37
CA GLY A 68 1.32 6.12 -10.07
C GLY A 68 2.24 6.51 -8.90
N ILE A 69 3.38 7.16 -9.16
CA ILE A 69 4.36 7.56 -8.13
C ILE A 69 3.72 8.50 -7.11
N GLU A 70 2.87 9.45 -7.51
CA GLU A 70 2.23 10.37 -6.56
C GLU A 70 1.27 9.64 -5.61
N ALA A 71 0.51 8.67 -6.13
CA ALA A 71 -0.35 7.81 -5.33
C ALA A 71 0.48 6.90 -4.41
N LEU A 72 1.62 6.38 -4.87
CA LEU A 72 2.54 5.59 -4.06
C LEU A 72 3.16 6.40 -2.91
N GLU A 73 3.55 7.66 -3.15
CA GLU A 73 4.08 8.52 -2.10
C GLU A 73 3.02 8.86 -1.04
N ARG A 74 1.74 9.02 -1.44
CA ARG A 74 0.64 9.13 -0.48
C ARG A 74 0.42 7.83 0.29
N LEU A 75 0.52 6.67 -0.36
CA LEU A 75 0.39 5.37 0.29
C LEU A 75 1.47 5.20 1.37
N LYS A 76 2.73 5.53 1.05
CA LYS A 76 3.86 5.52 1.98
C LYS A 76 3.58 6.40 3.20
N LYS A 77 3.06 7.61 3.01
CA LYS A 77 2.72 8.52 4.12
C LYS A 77 1.69 7.91 5.08
N GLU A 78 0.60 7.36 4.55
CA GLU A 78 -0.43 6.73 5.40
C GLU A 78 0.08 5.44 6.06
N PHE A 79 0.93 4.68 5.37
CA PHE A 79 1.59 3.51 5.95
C PHE A 79 2.48 3.90 7.14
N TYR A 80 3.36 4.90 6.99
CA TYR A 80 4.22 5.36 8.09
C TYR A 80 3.44 5.94 9.26
N ARG A 81 2.31 6.60 8.99
CA ARG A 81 1.41 7.08 10.04
C ARG A 81 0.82 5.91 10.84
N LEU A 82 0.36 4.85 10.17
CA LEU A 82 -0.13 3.64 10.82
C LEU A 82 0.98 2.92 11.61
N GLU A 83 2.17 2.79 11.03
CA GLU A 83 3.33 2.17 11.69
C GLU A 83 3.72 2.91 12.96
N ASN A 84 3.82 4.24 12.90
CA ASN A 84 4.16 5.06 14.07
C ASN A 84 3.08 4.97 15.17
N PHE A 85 1.80 4.93 14.77
CA PHE A 85 0.70 4.73 15.71
C PHE A 85 0.80 3.37 16.42
N ALA A 86 1.06 2.29 15.67
CA ALA A 86 1.23 0.94 16.22
C ALA A 86 2.36 0.90 17.25
N ARG A 87 3.55 1.42 16.90
CA ARG A 87 4.71 1.46 17.80
C ARG A 87 4.49 2.32 19.06
N GLY A 88 3.62 3.34 18.97
CA GLY A 88 3.28 4.20 20.10
C GLY A 88 2.28 3.60 21.09
N ILE A 89 1.57 2.52 20.70
CA ILE A 89 0.66 1.79 21.59
C ILE A 89 1.41 0.79 22.48
N ASP A 90 2.60 0.35 22.05
CA ASP A 90 3.42 -0.64 22.75
C ASP A 90 4.40 -0.04 23.77
N GLY A 91 4.41 1.29 23.89
CA GLY A 91 5.28 2.06 24.79
C GLY A 91 4.64 2.41 26.13
#